data_AF-A0A2V9KG69-F1
#
_entry.id   AF-A0A2V9KG69-F1
#
_cell.length_a   1.000
_cell.length_b   1.000
_cell.length_c   1.000
_cell.angle_alpha   90.00
_cell.angle_beta   90.00
_cell.angle_gamma   90.00
#
_symmetry.space_group_name_H-M   'P 1'
#
loop_
_entity.id
_entity.type
_entity.pdbx_description
1 polymer ?
#
loop_
_entity_poly.entity_id
_entity_poly.type
_entity_poly.pdbx_seq_one_letter_code
_entity_poly.pdbx_strand_id
1 'polypeptide(L)'
;KLIESERKLTRPEGLPGRPWYRHEIYAPGLYTGYGVKTIPAVREAIELKHWEEADKEIGVVAQVIEDEAALIDSASSELERAAM
;
A
#
# COMPACT_ATOMS: atom_id res chain seq x y z
N LYS A 1 8.91 -11.68 9.87
CA LYS A 1 7.95 -11.78 8.74
C LYS A 1 6.56 -11.25 9.08
N LEU A 2 5.83 -11.75 10.09
CA LEU A 2 4.49 -11.18 10.42
C LEU A 2 4.49 -9.66 10.73
N ILE A 3 5.41 -9.17 11.56
CA ILE A 3 5.52 -7.71 11.84
C ILE A 3 6.01 -6.94 10.61
N GLU A 4 6.79 -7.59 9.76
CA GLU A 4 7.36 -6.97 8.55
C GLU A 4 6.32 -6.83 7.45
N SER A 5 5.35 -7.76 7.40
CA SER A 5 4.25 -7.77 6.44
C SER A 5 3.47 -6.45 6.44
N GLU A 6 3.01 -6.01 7.61
CA GLU A 6 2.35 -4.72 7.75
C GLU A 6 3.27 -3.54 7.34
N ARG A 7 4.58 -3.64 7.58
CA ARG A 7 5.54 -2.59 7.23
C ARG A 7 5.80 -2.50 5.73
N LYS A 8 5.69 -3.61 4.98
CA LYS A 8 5.80 -3.62 3.52
C LYS A 8 4.72 -2.78 2.86
N LEU A 9 3.54 -2.71 3.48
CA LEU A 9 2.42 -1.89 3.00
C LEU A 9 2.58 -0.37 3.28
N THR A 10 3.74 0.05 3.77
CA THR A 10 4.05 1.45 4.07
C THR A 10 5.23 1.95 3.24
N ARG A 11 5.17 3.23 2.86
CA ARG A 11 6.26 3.92 2.15
C ARG A 11 6.71 5.17 2.89
N PRO A 12 8.02 5.46 2.93
CA PRO A 12 8.54 6.64 3.62
C PRO A 12 8.11 7.96 2.95
N GLU A 13 7.87 7.94 1.63
CA GLU A 13 7.36 9.10 0.89
C GLU A 13 5.92 9.48 1.30
N GLY A 14 5.14 8.48 1.73
CA GLY A 14 3.73 8.62 2.06
C GLY A 14 2.85 9.02 0.88
N LEU A 15 1.62 9.40 1.19
CA LEU A 15 0.62 9.74 0.17
C LEU A 15 0.88 11.13 -0.45
N PRO A 16 0.51 11.33 -1.74
CA PRO A 16 0.53 12.64 -2.38
C PRO A 16 -0.19 13.71 -1.56
N GLY A 17 0.49 14.84 -1.31
CA GLY A 17 -0.02 15.94 -0.49
C GLY A 17 -0.16 15.65 1.02
N ARG A 18 0.09 14.41 1.47
CA ARG A 18 -0.09 13.97 2.86
C ARG A 18 1.01 12.99 3.31
N PRO A 19 2.30 13.40 3.33
CA PRO A 19 3.44 12.50 3.55
C PRO A 19 3.48 11.83 4.94
N TRP A 20 2.67 12.29 5.90
CA TRP A 20 2.52 11.66 7.22
C TRP A 20 1.63 10.41 7.20
N TYR A 21 0.76 10.25 6.19
CA TYR A 21 0.06 8.99 5.95
C TYR A 21 0.93 8.11 5.06
N ARG A 22 1.51 7.07 5.65
CA ARG A 22 2.49 6.21 4.97
C ARG A 22 1.93 4.91 4.45
N HIS A 23 0.75 4.52 4.90
CA HIS A 23 0.15 3.24 4.53
C HIS A 23 -0.58 3.37 3.19
N GLU A 24 -0.18 2.53 2.23
CA GLU A 24 -0.62 2.63 0.83
C GLU A 24 -1.95 1.90 0.55
N ILE A 25 -2.43 1.07 1.49
CA ILE A 25 -3.70 0.34 1.36
C ILE A 25 -4.82 1.06 2.10
N TYR A 26 -4.55 1.69 3.25
CA TYR A 26 -5.58 2.35 4.06
C TYR A 26 -5.10 3.69 4.60
N ALA A 27 -5.91 4.73 4.41
CA ALA A 27 -5.75 6.01 5.09
C ALA A 27 -7.10 6.70 5.30
N PRO A 28 -7.23 7.66 6.23
CA PRO A 28 -8.39 8.54 6.28
C PRO A 28 -8.59 9.22 4.91
N GLY A 29 -9.81 9.23 4.37
CA GLY A 29 -10.04 9.83 3.06
C GLY A 29 -10.01 11.36 3.10
N LEU A 30 -9.52 11.98 2.03
CA LEU A 30 -9.32 13.42 1.94
C LEU A 30 -10.62 14.22 2.11
N TYR A 31 -11.74 13.70 1.60
CA TYR A 31 -13.05 14.36 1.60
C TYR A 31 -14.18 13.53 2.23
N THR A 32 -13.86 12.40 2.86
CA THR A 32 -14.84 11.46 3.43
C THR A 32 -15.00 11.60 4.96
N GLY A 33 -14.38 12.61 5.57
CA GLY A 33 -14.40 12.80 7.02
C GLY A 33 -13.76 11.61 7.73
N TYR A 34 -14.54 10.89 8.55
CA TYR A 34 -14.10 9.67 9.26
C TYR A 34 -14.05 8.41 8.39
N GLY A 35 -14.52 8.47 7.14
CA GLY A 35 -14.49 7.32 6.24
C GLY A 35 -13.07 6.97 5.81
N VAL A 36 -12.68 5.71 5.98
CA VAL A 36 -11.42 5.17 5.44
C VAL A 36 -11.47 5.11 3.92
N LYS A 37 -10.36 5.45 3.28
CA LYS A 37 -10.12 5.25 1.86
C LYS A 37 -9.19 4.06 1.68
N THR A 38 -9.62 3.10 0.86
CA THR A 38 -8.77 2.01 0.40
C THR A 38 -7.93 2.48 -0.79
N ILE A 39 -6.68 2.07 -0.92
CA ILE A 39 -5.78 2.48 -2.01
C ILE A 39 -5.90 4.00 -2.28
N PRO A 40 -5.65 4.84 -1.24
CA PRO A 40 -6.02 6.25 -1.26
C PRO A 40 -5.38 7.03 -2.41
N ALA A 41 -4.07 6.86 -2.65
CA ALA A 41 -3.35 7.60 -3.68
C ALA A 41 -3.98 7.44 -5.07
N VAL A 42 -4.41 6.23 -5.43
CA VAL A 42 -5.05 5.94 -6.73
C VAL A 42 -6.49 6.43 -6.76
N ARG A 43 -7.30 6.06 -5.75
CA ARG A 43 -8.73 6.35 -5.79
C ARG A 43 -9.03 7.85 -5.68
N GLU A 44 -8.28 8.56 -4.85
CA GLU A 44 -8.45 10.01 -4.70
C GLU A 44 -8.01 10.74 -5.98
N ALA A 45 -6.91 10.32 -6.62
CA ALA A 45 -6.49 10.86 -7.92
C ALA A 45 -7.56 10.66 -9.01
N ILE A 46 -8.16 9.47 -9.09
CA ILE A 46 -9.27 9.18 -10.02
C ILE A 46 -10.48 10.08 -9.75
N GLU A 47 -10.87 10.24 -8.49
CA GLU A 47 -12.02 11.08 -8.11
C GLU A 47 -11.82 12.55 -8.44
N LEU A 48 -10.59 13.04 -8.31
CA LEU A 48 -10.18 14.39 -8.70
C LEU A 48 -9.85 14.52 -10.19
N LYS A 49 -9.92 13.43 -10.97
CA LYS A 49 -9.57 13.36 -12.39
C LYS A 49 -8.10 13.74 -12.67
N HIS A 50 -7.22 13.51 -11.72
CA HIS A 50 -5.77 13.66 -11.86
C HIS A 50 -5.19 12.39 -12.50
N TRP A 51 -5.45 12.17 -13.79
CA TRP A 51 -5.13 10.90 -14.46
C TRP A 51 -3.64 10.55 -14.46
N GLU A 52 -2.76 11.53 -14.64
CA GLU A 52 -1.31 11.30 -14.58
C GLU A 52 -0.84 10.85 -13.19
N GLU A 53 -1.44 11.41 -12.13
CA GLU A 53 -1.17 10.97 -10.76
C GLU A 53 -1.73 9.57 -10.51
N ALA A 54 -2.94 9.28 -10.99
CA ALA A 54 -3.54 7.96 -10.87
C ALA A 54 -2.66 6.88 -11.51
N ASP A 55 -2.18 7.09 -12.75
CA ASP A 55 -1.31 6.15 -13.45
C ASP A 55 0.02 5.92 -12.71
N LYS A 56 0.62 7.00 -12.20
CA LYS A 56 1.84 6.92 -11.39
C LYS A 56 1.63 6.12 -10.12
N GLU A 57 0.58 6.44 -9.37
CA GLU A 57 0.32 5.82 -8.07
C GLU A 57 -0.20 4.38 -8.20
N ILE A 58 -0.80 4.00 -9.33
CA ILE A 58 -1.11 2.58 -9.64
C ILE A 58 0.18 1.76 -9.65
N GLY A 59 1.21 2.22 -10.35
CA GLY A 59 2.50 1.51 -10.40
C GLY A 59 3.16 1.40 -9.02
N VAL A 60 3.08 2.47 -8.23
CA VAL A 60 3.59 2.50 -6.86
C VAL A 60 2.88 1.47 -5.97
N VAL A 61 1.54 1.49 -5.94
CA VAL A 61 0.79 0.57 -5.07
C VAL A 61 0.92 -0.88 -5.54
N ALA A 62 1.00 -1.11 -6.86
CA ALA A 62 1.27 -2.44 -7.40
C ALA A 62 2.60 -3.00 -6.85
N GLN A 63 3.67 -2.20 -6.89
CA GLN A 63 4.97 -2.62 -6.34
C GLN A 63 4.90 -2.94 -4.85
N VAL A 64 4.16 -2.14 -4.07
CA VAL A 64 3.97 -2.37 -2.63
C VAL A 64 3.28 -3.71 -2.35
N ILE A 65 2.26 -4.06 -3.15
CA ILE A 65 1.55 -5.34 -3.02
C ILE A 65 2.45 -6.50 -3.47
N GLU A 66 3.23 -6.33 -4.54
CA GLU A 66 4.19 -7.33 -5.01
C GLU A 66 5.29 -7.60 -3.97
N ASP A 67 5.82 -6.55 -3.33
CA ASP A 67 6.84 -6.67 -2.28
C ASP A 67 6.31 -7.43 -1.05
N GLU A 68 5.04 -7.21 -0.71
CA GLU A 68 4.37 -7.93 0.36
C GLU A 68 4.10 -9.40 0.00
N ALA A 69 3.63 -9.66 -1.23
CA ALA A 69 3.45 -11.02 -1.73
C ALA A 69 4.76 -11.81 -1.68
N ALA A 70 5.88 -11.21 -2.12
CA ALA A 70 7.20 -11.83 -2.06
C ALA A 70 7.65 -12.16 -0.62
N LEU A 71 7.31 -11.30 0.36
CA LEU A 71 7.59 -11.58 1.76
C LEU A 71 6.78 -12.77 2.29
N ILE A 72 5.50 -12.86 1.91
CA ILE A 72 4.61 -13.97 2.28
C ILE A 72 5.10 -15.29 1.66
N ASP A 73 5.48 -15.30 0.39
CA ASP A 73 6.05 -16.48 -0.28
C ASP A 73 7.34 -16.96 0.42
N SER A 74 8.19 -16.00 0.79
CA SER A 74 9.41 -16.26 1.54
C SER A 74 9.09 -16.82 2.94
N ALA A 75 8.05 -16.33 3.62
CA ALA A 75 7.62 -16.85 4.91
C ALA A 75 7.09 -18.28 4.82
N SER A 76 6.28 -18.55 3.79
CA SER A 76 5.67 -19.86 3.55
C SER A 76 6.73 -20.91 3.26
N SER A 77 7.71 -20.57 2.40
CA SER A 77 8.83 -21.44 2.06
C SER A 77 9.70 -21.82 3.28
N GLU A 78 9.93 -20.89 4.21
CA GLU A 78 10.68 -21.18 5.44
C GLU A 78 9.91 -22.09 6.39
N LEU A 79 8.59 -21.88 6.52
CA LEU A 79 7.72 -22.71 7.34
C LEU A 79 7.69 -24.15 6.82
N GLU A 80 7.57 -24.35 5.51
CA GLU A 80 7.60 -25.68 4.88
C GLU A 80 8.92 -26.41 5.17
N ARG A 81 10.05 -25.71 5.07
CA ARG A 81 11.37 -26.27 5.38
C ARG A 81 11.53 -26.64 6.86
N ALA A 82 10.94 -25.86 7.77
CA ALA A 82 10.98 -26.15 9.20
C ALA A 82 10.05 -27.29 9.63
N ALA A 83 9.04 -27.60 8.81
CA ALA A 83 8.11 -28.70 9.03
C ALA A 83 8.60 -30.05 8.46
N MET A 84 9.67 -30.04 7.66
CA MET A 84 10.40 -31.24 7.20
C MET A 84 11.45 -31.68 8.21
#